data_AF-A0A4Q6ACL6-F1
#
_entry.id   AF-A0A4Q6ACL6-F1
#
_cell.length_a   1.000
_cell.length_b   1.000
_cell.length_c   1.000
_cell.angle_alpha   90.00
_cell.angle_beta   90.00
_cell.angle_gamma   90.00
#
_symmetry.space_group_name_H-M   'P 1'
#
loop_
_entity.id
_entity.type
_entity.pdbx_description
1 polymer ?
#
loop_
_entity_poly.entity_id
_entity_poly.type
_entity_poly.pdbx_seq_one_letter_code
_entity_poly.pdbx_strand_id
1 'polypeptide(L)'
;MRTIFTNTIAFSFLILLAFPAVAQKKLTEGTILYNITVNNGTDKPQNAEFLDGATNAVYIKGGKVRTEMVSSLGTQSTIINLVNGKKDVTILKEYGAQKFMISLTGTDWVDLNKKYESVTFSYDSQETKSIQGYTAKKAVG
;
A
#
# COMPACT_ATOMS: atom_id res chain seq x y z
N MET A 1 -28.62 -27.81 -42.82
CA MET A 1 -28.68 -26.56 -42.03
C MET A 1 -28.18 -26.73 -40.59
N ARG A 2 -28.45 -27.85 -39.91
CA ARG A 2 -27.97 -28.12 -38.53
C ARG A 2 -26.43 -28.17 -38.38
N THR A 3 -25.72 -28.85 -39.28
CA THR A 3 -24.26 -29.02 -39.24
C THR A 3 -23.46 -27.73 -39.46
N ILE A 4 -23.99 -26.79 -40.24
CA ILE A 4 -23.36 -25.48 -40.47
C ILE A 4 -23.42 -24.66 -39.18
N PHE A 5 -24.56 -24.63 -38.49
CA PHE A 5 -24.70 -23.97 -37.19
C PHE A 5 -23.78 -24.58 -36.12
N THR A 6 -23.61 -25.89 -36.09
CA THR A 6 -22.71 -26.56 -35.13
C THR A 6 -21.25 -26.19 -35.38
N ASN A 7 -20.83 -26.11 -36.64
CA ASN A 7 -19.46 -25.71 -37.00
C ASN A 7 -19.19 -24.22 -36.72
N THR A 8 -20.17 -23.34 -36.91
CA THR A 8 -20.01 -21.91 -36.56
C THR A 8 -19.90 -21.71 -35.04
N ILE A 9 -20.65 -22.48 -34.26
CA ILE A 9 -20.56 -22.46 -32.79
C ILE A 9 -19.20 -23.00 -32.31
N ALA A 10 -18.72 -24.09 -32.91
CA ALA A 10 -17.40 -24.64 -32.60
C ALA A 10 -16.25 -23.67 -32.95
N PHE A 11 -16.38 -22.95 -34.07
CA PHE A 11 -15.39 -21.96 -34.51
C PHE A 11 -15.37 -20.72 -33.60
N SER A 12 -16.54 -20.21 -33.18
CA SER A 12 -16.64 -19.13 -32.19
C SER A 12 -16.08 -19.52 -30.82
N PHE A 13 -16.26 -20.78 -30.39
CA PHE A 13 -15.68 -21.26 -29.13
C PHE A 13 -14.15 -21.34 -29.17
N LEU A 14 -13.57 -21.69 -30.32
CA LEU A 14 -12.12 -21.76 -30.51
C LEU A 14 -11.45 -20.38 -30.49
N ILE A 15 -12.14 -19.33 -30.97
CA ILE A 15 -11.65 -17.95 -30.95
C ILE A 15 -11.59 -17.39 -29.51
N LEU A 16 -12.51 -17.79 -28.64
CA LEU A 16 -12.51 -17.38 -27.23
C LEU A 16 -11.33 -17.95 -26.43
N LEU A 17 -10.74 -19.07 -26.86
CA LEU A 17 -9.58 -19.70 -26.21
C LEU A 17 -8.24 -19.09 -26.64
N ALA A 18 -8.22 -18.24 -27.68
CA ALA A 18 -6.99 -17.64 -28.21
C ALA A 18 -6.56 -16.35 -27.49
N PHE A 19 -7.35 -15.84 -26.53
CA PHE A 19 -6.98 -14.66 -25.78
C PHE A 19 -5.98 -15.00 -24.67
N PRO A 20 -4.79 -14.37 -24.64
CA PRO A 20 -3.87 -14.55 -23.53
C PRO A 20 -4.53 -14.05 -22.24
N ALA A 21 -4.69 -14.93 -21.27
CA ALA A 21 -5.17 -14.58 -19.95
C ALA A 21 -4.12 -13.70 -19.24
N VAL A 22 -4.33 -12.38 -19.24
CA VAL A 22 -3.52 -11.46 -18.44
C VAL A 22 -3.97 -11.57 -17.00
N ALA A 23 -3.34 -12.47 -16.24
CA ALA A 23 -3.58 -12.56 -14.81
C ALA A 23 -2.99 -11.32 -14.10
N GLN A 24 -3.83 -10.57 -13.39
CA GLN A 24 -3.36 -9.46 -12.57
C GLN A 24 -2.44 -10.00 -11.46
N LYS A 25 -1.16 -9.64 -11.49
CA LYS A 25 -0.22 -9.96 -10.41
C LYS A 25 -0.67 -9.20 -9.16
N LYS A 26 -1.13 -9.92 -8.15
CA LYS A 26 -1.41 -9.36 -6.82
C LYS A 26 -0.12 -9.34 -6.01
N LEU A 27 0.11 -8.26 -5.26
CA LEU A 27 1.18 -8.22 -4.27
C LEU A 27 0.73 -9.03 -3.05
N THR A 28 1.28 -10.22 -2.87
CA THR A 28 0.94 -11.12 -1.75
C THR A 28 1.96 -11.04 -0.63
N GLU A 29 3.23 -10.82 -0.97
CA GLU A 29 4.33 -10.65 -0.04
C GLU A 29 5.35 -9.68 -0.63
N GLY A 30 5.98 -8.89 0.22
CA GLY A 30 7.02 -7.95 -0.23
C GLY A 30 7.44 -6.97 0.86
N THR A 31 8.54 -6.28 0.58
CA THR A 31 9.02 -5.17 1.39
C THR A 31 9.08 -3.92 0.52
N ILE A 32 8.57 -2.81 1.04
CA ILE A 32 8.64 -1.50 0.41
C ILE A 32 9.44 -0.59 1.34
N LEU A 33 10.54 -0.05 0.83
CA LEU A 33 11.42 0.85 1.59
C LEU A 33 11.26 2.26 1.03
N TYR A 34 10.97 3.20 1.92
CA TYR A 34 10.84 4.61 1.61
C TYR A 34 11.94 5.40 2.33
N ASN A 35 12.61 6.27 1.58
CA ASN A 35 13.38 7.38 2.12
C ASN A 35 12.51 8.63 1.98
N ILE A 36 12.31 9.33 3.09
CA ILE A 36 11.45 10.51 3.16
C ILE A 36 12.37 11.73 3.09
N THR A 37 12.05 12.64 2.17
CA THR A 37 12.72 13.93 2.04
C THR A 37 11.67 15.03 2.06
N VAL A 38 11.87 16.04 2.89
CA VAL A 38 10.95 17.16 3.04
C VAL A 38 11.56 18.39 2.39
N ASN A 39 10.98 18.79 1.26
CA ASN A 39 11.38 20.01 0.55
C ASN A 39 10.40 21.14 0.88
N ASN A 40 10.63 21.82 2.01
CA ASN A 40 9.90 23.04 2.33
C ASN A 40 10.60 24.22 1.66
N GLY A 41 9.97 24.89 0.70
CA GLY A 41 10.51 26.07 0.02
C GLY A 41 10.59 27.33 0.90
N THR A 42 10.72 27.17 2.22
CA THR A 42 10.70 28.24 3.22
C THR A 42 11.84 28.06 4.21
N ASP A 43 12.61 29.13 4.46
CA ASP A 43 13.78 29.11 5.38
C ASP A 43 13.44 28.97 6.88
N LYS A 44 12.15 28.83 7.24
CA LYS A 44 11.70 28.75 8.63
C LYS A 44 11.41 27.30 9.01
N PRO A 45 11.93 26.83 10.15
CA PRO A 45 11.76 25.44 10.50
C PRO A 45 10.31 25.09 10.83
N GLN A 46 9.78 24.10 10.14
CA GLN A 46 8.44 23.55 10.32
C GLN A 46 8.48 22.14 10.92
N ASN A 47 7.39 21.74 11.57
CA ASN A 47 7.26 20.42 12.19
C ASN A 47 7.48 19.25 11.21
N ALA A 48 7.29 19.46 9.90
CA ALA A 48 7.55 18.46 8.88
C ALA A 48 9.04 18.13 8.73
N GLU A 49 9.96 19.06 9.01
CA GLU A 49 11.41 18.85 8.86
C GLU A 49 11.97 17.80 9.81
N PHE A 50 11.29 17.54 10.93
CA PHE A 50 11.66 16.43 11.79
C PHE A 50 11.53 15.06 11.12
N LEU A 51 10.73 14.98 10.04
CA LEU A 51 10.58 13.80 9.19
C LEU A 51 11.53 13.82 8.00
N ASP A 52 12.33 14.87 7.81
CA ASP A 52 13.36 14.89 6.77
C ASP A 52 14.47 13.88 7.10
N GLY A 53 14.84 13.09 6.10
CA GLY A 53 15.75 11.95 6.29
C GLY A 53 15.13 10.76 7.04
N ALA A 54 13.83 10.80 7.35
CA ALA A 54 13.16 9.65 7.95
C ALA A 54 13.10 8.48 6.95
N THR A 55 13.07 7.26 7.49
CA THR A 55 12.88 6.05 6.70
C THR A 55 11.58 5.38 7.12
N ASN A 56 10.91 4.74 6.15
CA ASN A 56 9.74 3.93 6.42
C ASN A 56 9.85 2.60 5.68
N ALA A 57 9.83 1.49 6.41
CA ALA A 57 9.82 0.14 5.87
C ALA A 57 8.44 -0.49 6.04
N VAL A 58 7.86 -0.99 4.95
CA VAL A 58 6.57 -1.65 4.93
C VAL A 58 6.77 -3.10 4.53
N TYR A 59 6.47 -4.02 5.44
CA TYR A 59 6.53 -5.45 5.24
C TYR A 59 5.10 -6.00 5.10
N ILE A 60 4.85 -6.73 4.03
CA ILE A 60 3.53 -7.26 3.70
C ILE A 60 3.66 -8.77 3.53
N LYS A 61 2.76 -9.53 4.16
CA LYS A 61 2.59 -10.97 3.93
C LYS A 61 1.14 -11.38 4.15
N GLY A 62 0.37 -11.44 3.08
CA GLY A 62 -1.07 -11.74 3.12
C GLY A 62 -1.82 -10.74 4.01
N GLY A 63 -2.56 -11.25 5.01
CA GLY A 63 -3.28 -10.43 5.98
C GLY A 63 -2.40 -9.79 7.07
N LYS A 64 -1.07 -9.92 7.00
CA LYS A 64 -0.13 -9.37 7.99
C LYS A 64 0.65 -8.23 7.38
N VAL A 65 0.62 -7.08 8.04
CA VAL A 65 1.38 -5.89 7.63
C VAL A 65 2.15 -5.35 8.83
N ARG A 66 3.41 -4.99 8.63
CA ARG A 66 4.21 -4.23 9.60
C ARG A 66 4.77 -3.01 8.91
N THR A 67 4.62 -1.84 9.51
CA THR A 67 5.35 -0.63 9.11
C THR A 67 6.32 -0.25 10.20
N GLU A 68 7.51 0.19 9.81
CA GLU A 68 8.53 0.71 10.72
C GLU A 68 9.00 2.06 10.22
N MET A 69 8.72 3.10 10.99
CA MET A 69 9.21 4.45 10.72
C MET A 69 10.32 4.79 11.70
N VAL A 70 11.43 5.29 11.18
CA VAL A 70 12.55 5.81 11.97
C VAL A 70 12.76 7.26 11.55
N SER A 71 12.72 8.18 12.51
CA SER A 71 12.90 9.62 12.30
C SER A 71 13.78 10.20 13.41
N SER A 72 14.14 11.48 13.29
CA SER A 72 14.87 12.19 14.35
C SER A 72 14.08 12.29 15.66
N LEU A 73 12.74 12.21 15.62
CA LEU A 73 11.89 12.25 16.81
C LEU A 73 11.90 10.93 17.57
N GLY A 74 12.07 9.83 16.86
CA GLY A 74 11.97 8.48 17.41
C GLY A 74 11.49 7.45 16.40
N THR A 75 11.08 6.31 16.93
CA THR A 75 10.65 5.16 16.11
C THR A 75 9.18 4.83 16.34
N GLN A 76 8.50 4.39 15.29
CA GLN A 76 7.14 3.89 15.37
C GLN A 76 7.03 2.60 14.56
N SER A 77 6.54 1.53 15.20
CA SER A 77 6.12 0.32 14.51
C SER A 77 4.60 0.18 14.56
N THR A 78 3.96 -0.08 13.43
CA THR A 78 2.54 -0.45 13.38
C THR A 78 2.43 -1.87 12.86
N ILE A 79 1.83 -2.77 13.64
CA ILE A 79 1.66 -4.18 13.32
C ILE A 79 0.16 -4.43 13.15
N ILE A 80 -0.24 -4.87 11.97
CA ILE A 80 -1.63 -5.18 11.61
C ILE A 80 -1.73 -6.68 11.34
N ASN A 81 -2.65 -7.33 12.03
CA ASN A 81 -3.03 -8.71 11.77
C ASN A 81 -4.49 -8.78 11.34
N LEU A 82 -4.73 -9.24 10.12
CA LEU A 82 -6.04 -9.58 9.58
C LEU A 82 -6.16 -11.10 9.50
N VAL A 83 -6.98 -11.69 10.37
CA VAL A 83 -7.24 -13.14 10.42
C VAL A 83 -8.74 -13.35 10.41
N ASN A 84 -9.24 -14.14 9.45
CA ASN A 84 -10.67 -14.46 9.32
C ASN A 84 -11.60 -13.23 9.32
N GLY A 85 -11.15 -12.12 8.70
CA GLY A 85 -11.90 -10.87 8.66
C GLY A 85 -11.81 -10.00 9.92
N LYS A 86 -11.20 -10.49 11.00
CA LYS A 86 -10.92 -9.70 12.21
C LYS A 86 -9.58 -8.98 12.08
N LYS A 87 -9.58 -7.67 12.34
CA LYS A 87 -8.39 -6.81 12.34
C LYS A 87 -7.99 -6.45 13.77
N ASP A 88 -6.76 -6.79 14.13
CA ASP A 88 -6.10 -6.37 15.36
C ASP A 88 -4.85 -5.55 15.01
N VAL A 89 -4.68 -4.39 15.64
CA VAL A 89 -3.56 -3.48 15.37
C VAL A 89 -2.80 -3.16 16.65
N THR A 90 -1.48 -3.21 16.59
CA THR A 90 -0.59 -2.80 17.67
C THR A 90 0.36 -1.71 17.17
N ILE A 91 0.37 -0.57 17.84
CA ILE A 91 1.31 0.52 17.58
C ILE A 91 2.32 0.58 18.71
N LEU A 92 3.60 0.46 18.37
CA LEU A 92 4.73 0.66 19.27
C LEU A 92 5.36 2.00 18.94
N LYS A 93 5.58 2.84 19.94
CA LYS A 93 6.27 4.12 19.78
C LYS A 93 7.40 4.25 20.79
N GLU A 94 8.56 4.67 20.33
CA GLU A 94 9.69 5.03 21.19
C GLU A 94 10.10 6.46 20.90
N TYR A 95 9.98 7.33 21.91
CA TYR A 95 10.34 8.75 21.86
C TYR A 95 11.25 9.05 23.05
N GLY A 96 12.55 9.20 22.79
CA GLY A 96 13.55 9.33 23.85
C GLY A 96 13.52 8.13 24.81
N ALA A 97 13.27 8.40 26.10
CA ALA A 97 13.18 7.36 27.13
C ALA A 97 11.79 6.71 27.25
N GLN A 98 10.76 7.25 26.59
CA GLN A 98 9.39 6.78 26.73
C GLN A 98 9.05 5.74 25.67
N LYS A 99 8.39 4.65 26.11
CA LYS A 99 7.91 3.58 25.26
C LYS A 99 6.41 3.39 25.45
N PHE A 100 5.69 3.32 24.35
CA PHE A 100 4.23 3.13 24.34
C PHE A 100 3.87 1.93 23.49
N MET A 101 2.92 1.13 24.00
CA MET A 101 2.23 0.11 23.24
C MET A 101 0.75 0.45 23.25
N ILE A 102 0.16 0.57 22.07
CA ILE A 102 -1.26 0.88 21.88
C ILE A 102 -1.88 -0.28 21.11
N SER A 103 -2.85 -0.95 21.72
CA SER A 103 -3.63 -2.01 21.09
C SER A 103 -4.96 -1.45 20.64
N LEU A 104 -5.32 -1.73 19.39
CA LEU A 104 -6.51 -1.19 18.73
C LEU A 104 -7.29 -2.33 18.07
N THR A 105 -8.61 -2.24 18.16
CA THR A 105 -9.52 -3.04 17.34
C THR A 105 -9.60 -2.48 15.92
N GLY A 106 -10.27 -3.21 15.02
CA GLY A 106 -10.54 -2.75 13.66
C GLY A 106 -11.31 -1.43 13.61
N THR A 107 -12.26 -1.20 14.52
CA THR A 107 -13.03 0.05 14.61
C THR A 107 -12.17 1.20 15.12
N ASP A 108 -11.40 0.98 16.19
CA ASP A 108 -10.52 2.01 16.75
C ASP A 108 -9.47 2.46 15.71
N TRP A 109 -8.98 1.52 14.89
CA TRP A 109 -8.06 1.84 13.80
C TRP A 109 -8.69 2.73 12.74
N VAL A 110 -9.96 2.50 12.38
CA VAL A 110 -10.68 3.36 11.43
C VAL A 110 -10.85 4.75 12.03
N ASP A 111 -11.33 4.84 13.27
CA ASP A 111 -11.56 6.11 13.95
C ASP A 111 -10.27 6.92 14.13
N LEU A 112 -9.15 6.27 14.49
CA LEU A 112 -7.84 6.90 14.61
C LEU A 112 -7.36 7.53 13.29
N ASN A 113 -7.71 6.91 12.17
CA ASN A 113 -7.31 7.37 10.83
C ASN A 113 -8.35 8.28 10.16
N LYS A 114 -9.48 8.57 10.82
CA LYS A 114 -10.54 9.44 10.30
C LYS A 114 -10.03 10.81 9.85
N LYS A 115 -9.01 11.34 10.55
CA LYS A 115 -8.31 12.59 10.19
C LYS A 115 -7.67 12.59 8.79
N TYR A 116 -7.51 11.43 8.16
CA TYR A 116 -6.92 11.28 6.83
C TYR A 116 -7.97 10.97 5.74
N GLU A 117 -9.27 10.89 6.07
CA GLU A 117 -10.32 10.52 5.10
C GLU A 117 -10.46 11.52 3.95
N SER A 118 -10.15 12.79 4.18
CA SER A 118 -10.21 13.84 3.14
C SER A 118 -8.97 13.89 2.25
N VAL A 119 -7.95 13.07 2.52
CA VAL A 119 -6.74 13.03 1.69
C VAL A 119 -7.08 12.40 0.34
N THR A 120 -6.86 13.15 -0.73
CA THR A 120 -7.10 12.67 -2.10
C THR A 120 -5.78 12.67 -2.86
N PHE A 121 -5.62 11.71 -3.75
CA PHE A 121 -4.47 11.63 -4.65
C PHE A 121 -4.97 11.51 -6.08
N SER A 122 -4.30 12.21 -6.98
CA SER A 122 -4.41 12.05 -8.42
C SER A 122 -3.28 11.15 -8.92
N TYR A 123 -3.55 10.34 -9.94
CA TYR A 123 -2.53 9.54 -10.59
C TYR A 123 -2.08 10.24 -11.87
N ASP A 124 -0.77 10.36 -12.04
CA ASP A 124 -0.22 10.74 -13.33
C ASP A 124 -0.37 9.56 -14.30
N SER A 125 -1.15 9.77 -15.37
CA SER A 125 -1.43 8.74 -16.38
C SER A 125 -0.23 8.42 -17.27
N GLN A 126 0.76 9.31 -17.34
CA GLN A 126 1.92 9.19 -18.22
C GLN A 126 3.15 8.68 -17.48
N GLU A 127 3.26 8.95 -16.18
CA GLU A 127 4.39 8.50 -15.37
C GLU A 127 4.16 7.10 -14.78
N THR A 128 4.74 6.09 -15.43
CA THR A 128 4.76 4.70 -14.95
C THR A 128 6.17 4.15 -14.83
N LYS A 129 6.37 3.22 -13.89
CA LYS A 129 7.64 2.53 -13.68
C LYS A 129 7.41 1.06 -13.38
N SER A 130 8.14 0.17 -14.04
CA SER A 130 8.16 -1.25 -13.67
C SER A 130 9.09 -1.45 -12.47
N ILE A 131 8.56 -2.02 -11.40
CA ILE A 131 9.29 -2.33 -10.17
C ILE A 131 9.06 -3.80 -9.86
N GLN A 132 10.09 -4.63 -9.96
CA GLN A 132 9.99 -6.09 -9.74
C GLN A 132 8.84 -6.77 -10.53
N GLY A 133 8.57 -6.27 -11.73
CA GLY A 133 7.50 -6.80 -12.60
C GLY A 133 6.09 -6.32 -12.25
N TYR A 134 5.95 -5.32 -11.37
CA TYR A 134 4.72 -4.58 -11.11
C TYR A 134 4.78 -3.19 -11.75
N THR A 135 3.71 -2.79 -12.44
CA THR A 135 3.59 -1.44 -13.00
C THR A 135 3.12 -0.48 -11.90
N ALA A 136 4.03 0.36 -11.40
CA ALA A 136 3.72 1.45 -10.48
C ALA A 136 3.35 2.71 -11.28
N LYS A 137 2.41 3.49 -10.74
CA LYS A 137 2.01 4.82 -11.24
C LYS A 137 2.43 5.88 -10.24
N LYS A 138 2.83 7.06 -10.71
CA LYS A 138 3.05 8.20 -9.83
C LYS A 138 1.73 8.71 -9.28
N ALA A 139 1.71 9.01 -7.98
CA ALA A 139 0.59 9.64 -7.31
C ALA A 139 1.01 11.03 -6.79
N VAL A 140 0.11 12.00 -6.90
CA VAL A 140 0.30 13.39 -6.44
C VAL A 140 -0.95 13.80 -5.66
N GLY A 141 -0.77 14.32 -4.45
CA GLY A 141 -1.85 14.79 -3.56
C GLY A 141 -1.32 15.64 -2.43
#